data_AF-A0A816AVI0-F1
#
_entry.id   AF-A0A816AVI0-F1
#
_cell.length_a   1.000
_cell.length_b   1.000
_cell.length_c   1.000
_cell.angle_alpha   90.00
_cell.angle_beta   90.00
_cell.angle_gamma   90.00
#
_symmetry.space_group_name_H-M   'P 1'
#
loop_
_entity.id
_entity.type
_entity.pdbx_description
1 polymer ?
#
loop_
_entity_poly.entity_id
_entity_poly.type
_entity_poly.pdbx_seq_one_letter_code
_entity_poly.pdbx_strand_id
1 'polypeptide(L)'
;MSFFIVLFIFGLISANSGAAIRSDSGVFNYEIPIPRSQTRREYLQSVTAFWTPERIASARPMESSFDANIRMSSLDIQENEAENIERLLTPPAPLNLRAPVGPPAVGKIFFSFDKLTYMCSGSVVNAANRDTIVTAGHCVYNNTAKVFATNLIFMPHYENNVRPHGTFPARSIVTTQEWMAKVDYTHDVAVVVVDTNDEYEHVQDLAGAFGISLNAPEVGATHLFGYPVNSEKGEVMDTCDGQTAKPSTIVSMLSNNFKGMQITCGMNGGSSGGPWIRNYNSNTGSGLQVAVTSFGSSLAPGKIHGPLFKDANIGQLFNFAKNK
;
A
#
# COMPACT_ATOMS: atom_id res chain seq x y z
N MET A 1 39.79 -49.43 -21.00
CA MET A 1 39.46 -48.10 -20.46
C MET A 1 38.06 -47.75 -20.95
N SER A 2 37.04 -47.90 -20.09
CA SER A 2 35.68 -47.45 -20.37
C SER A 2 35.23 -46.63 -19.18
N PHE A 3 35.09 -45.32 -19.40
CA PHE A 3 34.55 -44.38 -18.41
C PHE A 3 33.02 -44.45 -18.44
N PHE A 4 32.40 -44.77 -17.30
CA PHE A 4 30.98 -44.54 -17.07
C PHE A 4 30.81 -43.10 -16.56
N ILE A 5 30.12 -42.26 -17.35
CA ILE A 5 29.65 -40.95 -16.92
C ILE A 5 28.26 -41.16 -16.29
N VAL A 6 28.16 -40.98 -14.98
CA VAL A 6 26.88 -40.91 -14.27
C VAL A 6 26.39 -39.47 -14.35
N LEU A 7 25.37 -39.24 -15.17
CA LEU A 7 24.71 -37.94 -15.28
C LEU A 7 23.70 -37.80 -14.12
N PHE A 8 24.02 -36.98 -13.12
CA PHE A 8 23.04 -36.57 -12.11
C PHE A 8 22.10 -35.53 -12.73
N ILE A 9 20.87 -35.94 -13.05
CA ILE A 9 19.76 -35.02 -13.31
C ILE A 9 19.36 -34.42 -11.96
N PHE A 10 19.75 -33.18 -11.69
CA PHE A 10 19.10 -32.36 -10.69
C PHE A 10 17.72 -31.98 -11.23
N GLY A 11 16.68 -32.61 -10.67
CA GLY A 11 15.31 -32.19 -10.87
C GLY A 11 15.11 -30.79 -10.30
N LEU A 12 14.75 -29.83 -11.16
CA LEU A 12 14.25 -28.53 -10.76
C LEU A 12 12.99 -28.72 -9.90
N ILE A 13 13.09 -28.38 -8.61
CA ILE A 13 11.93 -28.23 -7.74
C ILE A 13 11.16 -27.00 -8.23
N SER A 14 10.00 -27.25 -8.83
CA SER A 14 9.04 -26.23 -9.24
C SER A 14 8.64 -25.36 -8.04
N ALA A 15 8.82 -24.05 -8.20
CA ALA A 15 8.33 -23.05 -7.27
C ALA A 15 6.79 -23.11 -7.21
N ASN A 16 6.27 -23.14 -5.98
CA ASN A 16 4.85 -23.18 -5.68
C ASN A 16 4.23 -21.79 -5.94
N SER A 17 3.98 -21.45 -7.20
CA SER A 17 3.30 -20.20 -7.57
C SER A 17 1.81 -20.34 -7.24
N GLY A 18 1.34 -19.63 -6.21
CA GLY A 18 -0.09 -19.49 -5.94
C GLY A 18 -0.77 -18.90 -7.18
N ALA A 19 -1.84 -19.52 -7.65
CA ALA A 19 -2.58 -18.97 -8.78
C ALA A 19 -3.48 -17.84 -8.27
N ALA A 20 -3.36 -16.64 -8.85
CA ALA A 20 -4.35 -15.60 -8.65
C ALA A 20 -5.66 -16.04 -9.31
N ILE A 21 -6.74 -16.09 -8.54
CA ILE A 21 -8.05 -16.50 -9.02
C ILE A 21 -8.86 -15.25 -9.30
N ARG A 22 -9.31 -15.11 -10.55
CA ARG A 22 -10.29 -14.10 -10.94
C ARG A 22 -11.64 -14.50 -10.34
N SER A 23 -12.26 -13.60 -9.59
CA SER A 23 -13.64 -13.76 -9.16
C SER A 23 -14.61 -13.25 -10.24
N ASP A 24 -15.84 -13.76 -10.24
CA ASP A 24 -16.92 -13.26 -11.12
C ASP A 24 -17.30 -11.80 -10.82
N SER A 25 -16.83 -11.24 -9.69
CA SER A 25 -17.12 -9.88 -9.23
C SER A 25 -16.06 -8.84 -9.59
N GLY A 26 -15.15 -9.13 -10.53
CA GLY A 26 -14.19 -8.13 -11.05
C GLY A 26 -12.99 -7.85 -10.15
N VAL A 27 -12.81 -8.63 -9.07
CA VAL A 27 -11.62 -8.58 -8.21
C VAL A 27 -10.74 -9.81 -8.40
N PHE A 28 -9.44 -9.65 -8.18
CA PHE A 28 -8.47 -10.73 -8.17
C PHE A 28 -8.05 -11.03 -6.74
N ASN A 29 -8.16 -12.30 -6.37
CA ASN A 29 -7.65 -12.81 -5.11
C ASN A 29 -6.37 -13.61 -5.33
N TYR A 30 -5.36 -13.32 -4.54
CA TYR A 30 -4.13 -14.07 -4.43
C TYR A 30 -4.00 -14.61 -3.01
N GLU A 31 -4.28 -15.91 -2.86
CA GLU A 31 -3.93 -16.63 -1.63
C GLU A 31 -2.43 -16.88 -1.61
N ILE A 32 -1.76 -16.44 -0.54
CA ILE A 32 -0.32 -16.61 -0.41
C ILE A 32 -0.04 -18.10 -0.15
N PRO A 33 0.67 -18.79 -1.07
CA PRO A 33 0.89 -20.22 -0.96
C PRO A 33 1.90 -20.52 0.15
N ILE A 34 1.56 -21.47 1.03
CA ILE A 34 2.49 -22.02 2.02
C ILE A 34 3.28 -23.17 1.36
N PRO A 35 4.62 -23.19 1.42
CA PRO A 35 5.42 -24.31 0.94
C PRO A 35 5.00 -25.61 1.62
N ARG A 36 4.86 -26.71 0.86
CA ARG A 36 4.45 -28.02 1.41
C ARG A 36 5.40 -28.56 2.48
N SER A 37 6.64 -28.08 2.50
CA SER A 37 7.67 -28.45 3.48
C SER A 37 7.57 -27.69 4.79
N GLN A 38 6.63 -26.77 4.94
CA GLN A 38 6.45 -25.93 6.12
C GLN A 38 5.02 -26.00 6.64
N THR A 39 4.88 -25.95 7.96
CA THR A 39 3.61 -25.59 8.60
C THR A 39 3.31 -24.11 8.36
N ARG A 40 2.04 -23.71 8.53
CA ARG A 40 1.67 -22.29 8.47
C ARG A 40 2.50 -21.44 9.45
N ARG A 41 2.69 -21.93 10.68
CA ARG A 41 3.48 -21.22 11.70
C ARG A 41 4.92 -21.00 11.26
N GLU A 42 5.60 -22.04 10.77
CA GLU A 42 7.00 -21.91 10.29
C GLU A 42 7.10 -20.94 9.11
N TYR A 43 6.13 -20.98 8.19
CA TYR A 43 6.07 -20.04 7.08
C TYR A 43 5.93 -18.60 7.57
N LEU A 44 4.97 -18.32 8.45
CA LEU A 44 4.74 -16.97 9.00
C LEU A 44 5.96 -16.45 9.76
N GLN A 45 6.59 -17.30 10.57
CA GLN A 45 7.85 -16.96 11.24
C GLN A 45 8.97 -16.64 10.25
N SER A 46 9.06 -17.38 9.14
CA SER A 46 10.05 -17.09 8.09
C SER A 46 9.80 -15.74 7.39
N VAL A 47 8.53 -15.37 7.20
CA VAL A 47 8.14 -14.06 6.65
C VAL A 47 8.48 -12.93 7.62
N THR A 48 8.18 -13.10 8.92
CA THR A 48 8.54 -12.09 9.93
C THR A 48 10.07 -11.98 10.09
N ALA A 49 10.79 -13.11 10.12
CA ALA A 49 12.25 -13.15 10.24
C ALA A 49 12.98 -12.63 8.99
N PHE A 50 12.33 -12.65 7.83
CA PHE A 50 12.84 -11.97 6.64
C PHE A 50 13.05 -10.48 6.90
N TRP A 51 12.21 -9.84 7.71
CA TRP A 51 12.28 -8.41 8.02
C TRP A 51 13.19 -8.09 9.21
N THR A 52 14.50 -8.14 8.95
CA THR A 52 15.52 -7.64 9.87
C THR A 52 15.45 -6.11 9.99
N PRO A 53 15.99 -5.52 11.07
CA PRO A 53 16.08 -4.06 11.21
C PRO A 53 16.73 -3.38 10.00
N GLU A 54 17.74 -4.00 9.39
CA GLU A 54 18.44 -3.46 8.22
C GLU A 54 17.54 -3.45 6.98
N ARG A 55 16.73 -4.50 6.76
CA ARG A 55 15.78 -4.55 5.64
C ARG A 55 14.62 -3.57 5.82
N ILE A 56 14.18 -3.36 7.06
CA ILE A 56 13.19 -2.35 7.42
C ILE A 56 13.75 -0.95 7.12
N ALA A 57 14.93 -0.63 7.64
CA ALA A 57 15.55 0.69 7.46
C ALA A 57 15.95 1.00 6.02
N SER A 58 16.18 -0.02 5.18
CA SER A 58 16.54 0.14 3.77
C SER A 58 15.39 -0.06 2.79
N ALA A 59 14.18 -0.37 3.28
CA ALA A 59 13.01 -0.53 2.45
C ALA A 59 12.69 0.78 1.72
N ARG A 60 12.55 0.70 0.40
CA ARG A 60 12.32 1.88 -0.44
C ARG A 60 10.85 2.27 -0.41
N PRO A 61 10.50 3.57 -0.43
CA PRO A 61 9.10 3.94 -0.65
C PRO A 61 8.65 3.35 -1.99
N MET A 62 7.49 2.68 -2.01
CA MET A 62 6.88 2.31 -3.27
C MET A 62 6.28 3.56 -3.89
N GLU A 63 6.97 4.07 -4.91
CA GLU A 63 6.55 5.28 -5.60
C GLU A 63 5.48 4.95 -6.65
N SER A 64 4.43 5.75 -6.62
CA SER A 64 3.41 5.85 -7.64
C SER A 64 3.34 7.34 -7.98
N SER A 65 4.25 7.78 -8.85
CA SER A 65 4.29 9.16 -9.33
C SER A 65 3.75 9.19 -10.76
N PHE A 66 2.67 9.95 -10.97
CA PHE A 66 2.23 10.26 -12.32
C PHE A 66 3.06 11.41 -12.87
N ASP A 67 4.04 11.08 -13.73
CA ASP A 67 4.76 12.07 -14.52
C ASP A 67 4.13 12.22 -15.92
N ALA A 68 3.51 13.37 -16.15
CA ALA A 68 2.88 13.72 -17.42
C ALA A 68 3.89 13.80 -18.57
N ASN A 69 5.15 14.12 -18.29
CA ASN A 69 6.19 14.26 -19.31
C ASN A 69 6.50 12.91 -19.97
N ILE A 70 6.45 11.81 -19.20
CA ILE A 70 6.66 10.43 -19.70
C ILE A 70 5.48 9.96 -20.58
N ARG A 71 4.25 10.40 -20.27
CA ARG A 71 3.07 10.08 -21.09
C ARG A 71 3.03 10.90 -22.38
N MET A 72 3.42 12.17 -22.36
CA MET A 72 3.52 12.99 -23.57
C MET A 72 4.66 12.54 -24.50
N SER A 73 5.80 12.07 -23.96
CA SER A 73 6.93 11.57 -24.75
C SER A 73 6.68 10.20 -25.41
N SER A 74 5.59 9.51 -25.07
CA SER A 74 5.16 8.29 -25.77
C SER A 74 4.52 8.55 -27.15
N LEU A 75 4.44 9.83 -27.55
CA LEU A 75 4.16 10.30 -28.91
C LEU A 75 5.48 10.85 -29.51
N ASP A 76 6.25 9.95 -30.15
CA ASP A 76 7.44 10.14 -30.99
C ASP A 76 8.69 10.94 -30.50
N ILE A 77 9.78 10.16 -30.37
CA ILE A 77 11.22 10.38 -30.65
C ILE A 77 12.21 10.83 -29.54
N GLN A 78 13.20 9.92 -29.38
CA GLN A 78 14.63 9.95 -29.00
C GLN A 78 15.16 10.78 -27.83
N GLU A 79 15.94 10.06 -27.01
CA GLU A 79 16.84 10.52 -25.94
C GLU A 79 17.67 11.75 -26.30
N ASN A 80 17.92 12.60 -25.30
CA ASN A 80 19.27 13.00 -24.92
C ASN A 80 19.31 13.41 -23.43
N GLU A 81 20.53 13.32 -22.91
CA GLU A 81 20.99 13.23 -21.52
C GLU A 81 20.86 14.51 -20.66
N ALA A 82 21.21 14.34 -19.39
CA ALA A 82 21.06 15.20 -18.21
C ALA A 82 21.65 16.62 -18.28
N GLU A 83 21.05 17.56 -17.51
CA GLU A 83 21.78 18.40 -16.53
C GLU A 83 20.87 19.28 -15.63
N ASN A 84 21.34 19.42 -14.38
CA ASN A 84 21.15 20.53 -13.43
C ASN A 84 19.75 20.90 -12.89
N ILE A 85 19.46 20.46 -11.65
CA ILE A 85 18.62 21.21 -10.71
C ILE A 85 19.36 21.31 -9.37
N GLU A 86 20.18 22.36 -9.25
CA GLU A 86 20.45 22.97 -7.96
C GLU A 86 19.58 24.23 -7.86
N ARG A 87 18.98 24.44 -6.67
CA ARG A 87 18.32 25.68 -6.19
C ARG A 87 16.80 25.76 -6.32
N LEU A 88 16.10 25.22 -5.31
CA LEU A 88 15.08 25.95 -4.53
C LEU A 88 14.79 25.17 -3.23
N LEU A 89 15.68 25.33 -2.24
CA LEU A 89 15.49 24.81 -0.88
C LEU A 89 15.45 25.98 0.10
N THR A 90 14.33 26.13 0.79
CA THR A 90 14.25 26.53 2.21
C THR A 90 12.85 26.18 2.73
N PRO A 91 12.70 25.13 3.56
CA PRO A 91 11.46 24.85 4.28
C PRO A 91 11.32 25.81 5.48
N PRO A 92 10.09 26.22 5.88
CA PRO A 92 9.89 26.91 7.14
C PRO A 92 10.20 25.99 8.33
N ALA A 93 10.62 26.60 9.44
CA ALA A 93 11.07 25.96 10.68
C ALA A 93 10.02 25.01 11.32
N PRO A 94 10.45 23.96 12.05
CA PRO A 94 9.55 22.97 12.61
C PRO A 94 8.75 23.55 13.78
N LEU A 95 7.42 23.38 13.73
CA LEU A 95 6.57 23.50 14.90
C LEU A 95 6.72 22.22 15.73
N ASN A 96 7.57 22.28 16.76
CA ASN A 96 7.62 21.26 17.80
C ASN A 96 6.40 21.41 18.72
N LEU A 97 5.51 20.41 18.73
CA LEU A 97 4.87 19.85 19.92
C LEU A 97 4.15 18.55 19.52
N ARG A 98 4.77 17.43 19.91
CA ARG A 98 4.37 16.05 19.68
C ARG A 98 3.03 15.75 20.39
N ALA A 99 1.93 15.80 19.65
CA ALA A 99 0.68 15.15 20.02
C ALA A 99 0.77 13.64 19.69
N PRO A 100 -0.06 12.75 20.30
CA PRO A 100 0.01 11.30 20.07
C PRO A 100 -0.04 10.98 18.58
N VAL A 101 0.89 10.15 18.10
CA VAL A 101 1.21 9.90 16.69
C VAL A 101 0.08 9.11 16.02
N GLY A 102 -1.02 9.78 15.67
CA GLY A 102 -2.12 9.23 14.88
C GLY A 102 -2.84 8.01 15.51
N PRO A 103 -3.84 7.47 14.81
CA PRO A 103 -4.64 6.34 15.28
C PRO A 103 -3.85 5.01 15.20
N PRO A 104 -3.91 4.13 16.22
CA PRO A 104 -3.21 2.84 16.22
C PRO A 104 -3.54 1.92 15.03
N ALA A 105 -4.75 2.04 14.48
CA ALA A 105 -5.19 1.31 13.30
C ALA A 105 -4.38 1.62 12.04
N VAL A 106 -3.59 2.69 12.00
CA VAL A 106 -2.70 3.03 10.87
C VAL A 106 -1.33 2.44 11.10
N GLY A 107 -0.79 1.78 10.08
CA GLY A 107 0.48 1.09 10.18
C GLY A 107 1.31 1.17 8.90
N LYS A 108 2.55 0.75 9.05
CA LYS A 108 3.51 0.66 7.96
C LYS A 108 3.44 -0.74 7.35
N ILE A 109 3.43 -0.80 6.03
CA ILE A 109 3.46 -2.05 5.27
C ILE A 109 4.86 -2.20 4.71
N PHE A 110 5.45 -3.38 4.86
CA PHE A 110 6.68 -3.75 4.17
C PHE A 110 6.44 -4.97 3.30
N PHE A 111 7.05 -5.00 2.13
CA PHE A 111 6.89 -6.08 1.17
C PHE A 111 8.06 -6.17 0.20
N SER A 112 8.09 -7.22 -0.62
CA SER A 112 9.11 -7.43 -1.64
C SER A 112 8.47 -7.61 -3.02
N PHE A 113 9.05 -6.96 -4.02
CA PHE A 113 8.92 -7.38 -5.42
C PHE A 113 10.29 -7.91 -5.86
N ASP A 114 10.32 -9.17 -6.30
CA ASP A 114 11.54 -9.90 -6.57
C ASP A 114 12.53 -9.87 -5.39
N LYS A 115 13.69 -9.23 -5.58
CA LYS A 115 14.76 -9.15 -4.56
C LYS A 115 14.80 -7.80 -3.84
N LEU A 116 13.92 -6.86 -4.19
CA LEU A 116 13.91 -5.51 -3.65
C LEU A 116 12.81 -5.38 -2.59
N THR A 117 13.15 -4.71 -1.50
CA THR A 117 12.24 -4.41 -0.39
C THR A 117 11.66 -3.02 -0.53
N TYR A 118 10.37 -2.92 -0.27
CA TYR A 118 9.59 -1.71 -0.38
C TYR A 118 8.76 -1.48 0.87
N MET A 119 8.27 -0.26 1.01
CA MET A 119 7.34 0.11 2.05
C MET A 119 6.23 1.03 1.55
N CYS A 120 5.08 0.88 2.19
CA CYS A 120 3.87 1.66 2.03
C CYS A 120 3.25 1.92 3.41
N SER A 121 2.08 2.54 3.41
CA SER A 121 1.19 2.69 4.54
C SER A 121 -0.09 1.87 4.32
N GLY A 122 -0.82 1.64 5.39
CA GLY A 122 -2.15 1.05 5.34
C GLY A 122 -2.89 1.21 6.65
N SER A 123 -4.11 0.69 6.70
CA SER A 123 -4.97 0.81 7.86
C SER A 123 -5.84 -0.41 8.08
N VAL A 124 -6.08 -0.74 9.34
CA VAL A 124 -7.05 -1.75 9.74
C VAL A 124 -8.47 -1.22 9.56
N VAL A 125 -9.34 -2.07 9.02
CA VAL A 125 -10.75 -1.74 8.80
C VAL A 125 -11.66 -2.79 9.41
N ASN A 126 -12.84 -2.35 9.84
CA ASN A 126 -13.81 -3.21 10.47
C ASN A 126 -14.23 -4.33 9.52
N ALA A 127 -13.93 -5.56 9.91
CA ALA A 127 -14.29 -6.77 9.18
C ALA A 127 -14.64 -7.90 10.15
N ALA A 128 -15.51 -8.82 9.72
CA ALA A 128 -15.93 -9.95 10.55
C ALA A 128 -14.75 -10.86 10.96
N ASN A 129 -13.72 -10.96 10.12
CA ASN A 129 -12.50 -11.72 10.38
C ASN A 129 -11.50 -11.02 11.30
N ARG A 130 -11.68 -9.72 11.60
CA ARG A 130 -10.80 -8.91 12.44
C ARG A 130 -9.34 -8.75 11.95
N ASP A 131 -9.10 -9.14 10.70
CA ASP A 131 -7.77 -9.33 10.12
C ASP A 131 -7.57 -8.58 8.80
N THR A 132 -8.43 -7.59 8.52
CA THR A 132 -8.47 -6.91 7.22
C THR A 132 -7.80 -5.54 7.28
N ILE A 133 -6.84 -5.32 6.39
CA ILE A 133 -6.23 -4.01 6.16
C ILE A 133 -6.50 -3.51 4.73
N VAL A 134 -6.49 -2.18 4.56
CA VAL A 134 -6.62 -1.50 3.26
C VAL A 134 -5.33 -0.78 2.93
N THR A 135 -4.94 -0.84 1.66
CA THR A 135 -3.79 -0.12 1.10
C THR A 135 -4.02 0.19 -0.38
N ALA A 136 -3.02 0.73 -1.07
CA ALA A 136 -3.09 0.98 -2.50
C ALA A 136 -2.80 -0.32 -3.28
N GLY A 137 -3.36 -0.44 -4.49
CA GLY A 137 -3.12 -1.57 -5.39
C GLY A 137 -1.63 -1.73 -5.74
N HIS A 138 -0.93 -0.63 -5.99
CA HIS A 138 0.50 -0.65 -6.30
C HIS A 138 1.38 -1.12 -5.13
N CYS A 139 0.88 -1.06 -3.88
CA CYS A 139 1.59 -1.60 -2.71
C CYS A 139 1.53 -3.13 -2.63
N VAL A 140 0.69 -3.78 -3.44
CA VAL A 140 0.49 -5.24 -3.40
C VAL A 140 0.68 -5.93 -4.74
N TYR A 141 0.69 -5.18 -5.85
CA TYR A 141 0.87 -5.72 -7.19
C TYR A 141 1.73 -4.81 -8.05
N ASN A 142 2.78 -5.39 -8.65
CA ASN A 142 3.64 -4.70 -9.59
C ASN A 142 3.11 -4.90 -11.01
N ASN A 143 2.55 -3.84 -11.61
CA ASN A 143 1.96 -3.93 -12.94
C ASN A 143 2.96 -4.14 -14.08
N THR A 144 4.24 -3.83 -13.88
CA THR A 144 5.29 -4.03 -14.90
C THR A 144 5.78 -5.46 -14.87
N ALA A 145 6.16 -5.97 -13.70
CA ALA A 145 6.63 -7.34 -13.52
C ALA A 145 5.48 -8.36 -13.49
N LYS A 146 4.23 -7.90 -13.36
CA LYS A 146 3.01 -8.72 -13.26
C LYS A 146 3.00 -9.70 -12.08
N VAL A 147 3.63 -9.32 -10.98
CA VAL A 147 3.75 -10.13 -9.76
C VAL A 147 3.06 -9.50 -8.56
N PHE A 148 2.50 -10.35 -7.71
CA PHE A 148 2.04 -9.94 -6.38
C PHE A 148 3.22 -9.74 -5.43
N ALA A 149 3.00 -8.90 -4.43
CA ALA A 149 3.94 -8.66 -3.36
C ALA A 149 4.18 -9.95 -2.56
N THR A 150 5.43 -10.17 -2.20
CA THR A 150 5.87 -11.29 -1.35
C THR A 150 6.46 -10.75 -0.04
N ASN A 151 6.59 -11.60 0.98
CA ASN A 151 7.05 -11.21 2.31
C ASN A 151 6.26 -10.00 2.86
N LEU A 152 4.97 -9.88 2.54
CA LEU A 152 4.20 -8.72 2.95
C LEU A 152 3.85 -8.81 4.44
N ILE A 153 4.17 -7.77 5.20
CA ILE A 153 3.86 -7.62 6.62
C ILE A 153 3.22 -6.25 6.86
N PHE A 154 2.38 -6.18 7.90
CA PHE A 154 1.82 -4.95 8.42
C PHE A 154 2.22 -4.76 9.89
N MET A 155 2.61 -3.54 10.23
CA MET A 155 2.98 -3.12 11.59
C MET A 155 2.10 -1.94 12.01
N PRO A 156 1.02 -2.18 12.79
CA PRO A 156 0.15 -1.12 13.27
C PRO A 156 0.93 -0.22 14.22
N HIS A 157 0.73 1.10 14.08
CA HIS A 157 1.36 2.12 14.91
C HIS A 157 2.90 1.98 15.00
N TYR A 158 3.52 1.61 13.88
CA TYR A 158 4.97 1.53 13.75
C TYR A 158 5.63 2.87 14.14
N GLU A 159 6.71 2.82 14.92
CA GLU A 159 7.51 4.02 15.18
C GLU A 159 8.98 3.64 15.41
N ASN A 160 9.91 4.06 14.56
CA ASN A 160 11.35 3.83 14.75
C ASN A 160 11.71 2.36 15.08
N ASN A 161 11.18 1.41 14.30
CA ASN A 161 11.28 -0.04 14.50
C ASN A 161 10.64 -0.58 15.80
N VAL A 162 9.92 0.26 16.54
CA VAL A 162 9.00 -0.17 17.62
C VAL A 162 7.70 -0.64 16.99
N ARG A 163 7.22 -1.78 17.48
CA ARG A 163 6.05 -2.51 16.95
C ARG A 163 5.05 -2.75 18.08
N PRO A 164 4.38 -1.71 18.58
CA PRO A 164 3.61 -1.78 19.84
C PRO A 164 2.44 -2.76 19.78
N HIS A 165 1.95 -3.08 18.58
CA HIS A 165 0.86 -4.04 18.35
C HIS A 165 1.33 -5.30 17.62
N GLY A 166 2.64 -5.51 17.48
CA GLY A 166 3.21 -6.68 16.81
C GLY A 166 3.36 -6.54 15.30
N THR A 167 3.58 -7.68 14.63
CA THR A 167 3.80 -7.79 13.19
C THR A 167 2.84 -8.83 12.62
N PHE A 168 2.16 -8.48 11.52
CA PHE A 168 1.11 -9.31 10.94
C PHE A 168 1.47 -9.65 9.49
N PRO A 169 1.91 -10.88 9.19
CA PRO A 169 2.18 -11.31 7.82
C PRO A 169 0.88 -11.46 7.02
N ALA A 170 0.92 -11.17 5.73
CA ALA A 170 -0.24 -11.36 4.85
C ALA A 170 -0.53 -12.84 4.60
N ARG A 171 -1.82 -13.19 4.52
CA ARG A 171 -2.30 -14.51 4.05
C ARG A 171 -3.06 -14.46 2.73
N SER A 172 -3.72 -13.34 2.44
CA SER A 172 -4.46 -13.13 1.19
C SER A 172 -4.35 -11.67 0.74
N ILE A 173 -4.18 -11.47 -0.56
CA ILE A 173 -4.12 -10.16 -1.21
C ILE A 173 -5.26 -10.08 -2.22
N VAL A 174 -6.02 -9.00 -2.18
CA VAL A 174 -7.16 -8.76 -3.07
C VAL A 174 -7.04 -7.38 -3.68
N THR A 175 -7.05 -7.28 -5.00
CA THR A 175 -7.03 -5.99 -5.73
C THR A 175 -7.98 -6.03 -6.92
N THR A 176 -8.30 -4.86 -7.46
CA THR A 176 -9.21 -4.72 -8.60
C THR A 176 -8.58 -5.22 -9.92
N GLN A 177 -9.41 -5.72 -10.85
CA GLN A 177 -8.98 -6.06 -12.20
C GLN A 177 -8.50 -4.83 -12.97
N GLU A 178 -9.15 -3.69 -12.76
CA GLU A 178 -8.82 -2.41 -13.39
C GLU A 178 -7.40 -1.97 -13.04
N TRP A 179 -7.03 -2.08 -11.76
CA TRP A 179 -5.66 -1.82 -11.34
C TRP A 179 -4.68 -2.76 -12.05
N MET A 180 -4.84 -4.08 -11.89
CA MET A 180 -3.89 -5.07 -12.41
C MET A 180 -3.71 -4.99 -13.93
N ALA A 181 -4.81 -4.84 -14.66
CA ALA A 181 -4.82 -4.93 -16.11
C ALA A 181 -4.49 -3.60 -16.80
N LYS A 182 -4.89 -2.46 -16.22
CA LYS A 182 -4.89 -1.17 -16.92
C LYS A 182 -4.09 -0.06 -16.23
N VAL A 183 -3.56 -0.31 -15.03
CA VAL A 183 -2.93 0.75 -14.19
C VAL A 183 -3.91 1.93 -14.05
N ASP A 184 -5.16 1.59 -13.71
CA ASP A 184 -6.22 2.58 -13.50
C ASP A 184 -6.15 3.11 -12.07
N TYR A 185 -5.66 4.34 -11.91
CA TYR A 185 -5.54 5.01 -10.62
C TYR A 185 -6.89 5.19 -9.90
N THR A 186 -8.02 5.15 -10.61
CA THR A 186 -9.36 5.17 -10.01
C THR A 186 -9.60 3.92 -9.15
N HIS A 187 -8.87 2.84 -9.44
CA HIS A 187 -9.02 1.54 -8.84
C HIS A 187 -7.75 1.05 -8.14
N ASP A 188 -6.80 1.95 -7.88
CA ASP A 188 -5.55 1.70 -7.14
C ASP A 188 -5.83 1.50 -5.64
N VAL A 189 -6.57 0.44 -5.34
CA VAL A 189 -7.00 0.04 -4.00
C VAL A 189 -6.84 -1.46 -3.88
N ALA A 190 -6.31 -1.89 -2.75
CA ALA A 190 -6.22 -3.28 -2.36
C ALA A 190 -6.68 -3.48 -0.93
N VAL A 191 -7.16 -4.70 -0.69
CA VAL A 191 -7.40 -5.23 0.64
C VAL A 191 -6.43 -6.38 0.85
N VAL A 192 -5.81 -6.42 2.03
CA VAL A 192 -4.97 -7.53 2.46
C VAL A 192 -5.61 -8.12 3.71
N VAL A 193 -5.73 -9.45 3.73
CA VAL A 193 -6.07 -10.19 4.94
C VAL A 193 -4.76 -10.70 5.53
N VAL A 194 -4.49 -10.32 6.78
CA VAL A 194 -3.27 -10.71 7.51
C VAL A 194 -3.55 -11.91 8.40
N ASP A 195 -2.53 -12.71 8.72
CA ASP A 195 -2.58 -13.67 9.81
C ASP A 195 -2.46 -12.95 11.17
N THR A 196 -2.80 -13.66 12.25
CA THR A 196 -2.56 -13.20 13.62
C THR A 196 -1.06 -12.97 13.86
N ASN A 197 -0.72 -12.17 14.87
CA ASN A 197 0.67 -12.02 15.31
C ASN A 197 1.22 -13.33 15.92
N ASP A 198 2.48 -13.31 16.38
CA ASP A 198 3.13 -14.47 17.03
C ASP A 198 2.49 -14.88 18.37
N GLU A 199 1.64 -14.01 18.94
CA GLU A 199 0.85 -14.23 20.16
C GLU A 199 -0.58 -14.71 19.88
N TYR A 200 -0.92 -14.98 18.61
CA TYR A 200 -2.23 -15.42 18.13
C TYR A 200 -3.36 -14.38 18.28
N GLU A 201 -3.00 -13.11 18.29
CA GLU A 201 -3.95 -12.00 18.40
C GLU A 201 -4.30 -11.43 17.03
N HIS A 202 -5.55 -10.97 16.89
CA HIS A 202 -6.03 -10.33 15.67
C HIS A 202 -5.65 -8.86 15.64
N VAL A 203 -5.34 -8.36 14.45
CA VAL A 203 -4.86 -6.98 14.28
C VAL A 203 -5.91 -5.95 14.73
N GLN A 204 -7.19 -6.18 14.45
CA GLN A 204 -8.28 -5.28 14.85
C GLN A 204 -8.50 -5.26 16.37
N ASP A 205 -8.22 -6.35 17.09
CA ASP A 205 -8.38 -6.40 18.54
C ASP A 205 -7.31 -5.53 19.25
N LEU A 206 -6.12 -5.44 18.65
CA LEU A 206 -4.98 -4.70 19.22
C LEU A 206 -4.92 -3.23 18.79
N ALA A 207 -5.19 -2.97 17.51
CA ALA A 207 -4.99 -1.66 16.90
C ALA A 207 -6.32 -0.88 16.71
N GLY A 208 -7.46 -1.52 16.95
CA GLY A 208 -8.75 -0.99 16.52
C GLY A 208 -8.89 -0.99 14.99
N ALA A 209 -9.92 -0.31 14.49
CA ALA A 209 -10.21 -0.26 13.06
C ALA A 209 -11.09 0.93 12.65
N PHE A 210 -10.97 1.34 11.39
CA PHE A 210 -11.88 2.31 10.79
C PHE A 210 -13.13 1.64 10.21
N GLY A 211 -14.24 2.39 10.17
CA GLY A 211 -15.35 2.05 9.30
C GLY A 211 -15.01 2.38 7.84
N ILE A 212 -15.73 1.77 6.90
CA ILE A 212 -15.61 2.06 5.46
C ILE A 212 -16.85 2.79 4.97
N SER A 213 -16.67 3.79 4.12
CA SER A 213 -17.76 4.51 3.49
C SER A 213 -17.64 4.49 1.97
N LEU A 214 -18.54 3.74 1.32
CA LEU A 214 -18.62 3.59 -0.15
C LEU A 214 -19.49 4.66 -0.83
N ASN A 215 -20.07 5.59 -0.08
CA ASN A 215 -21.01 6.60 -0.60
C ASN A 215 -20.63 8.03 -0.19
N ALA A 216 -19.37 8.23 0.22
CA ALA A 216 -18.88 9.55 0.59
C ALA A 216 -18.85 10.52 -0.60
N PRO A 217 -19.06 11.83 -0.37
CA PRO A 217 -18.86 12.85 -1.40
C PRO A 217 -17.36 13.05 -1.69
N GLU A 218 -17.05 13.49 -2.92
CA GLU A 218 -15.69 13.83 -3.34
C GLU A 218 -15.11 15.05 -2.59
N VAL A 219 -15.98 15.91 -2.04
CA VAL A 219 -15.63 17.11 -1.30
C VAL A 219 -16.04 16.96 0.16
N GLY A 220 -15.14 17.30 1.07
CA GLY A 220 -15.39 17.38 2.51
C GLY A 220 -14.10 17.56 3.29
N ALA A 221 -14.19 17.68 4.62
CA ALA A 221 -13.03 17.62 5.51
C ALA A 221 -12.50 16.18 5.64
N THR A 222 -11.20 15.99 5.47
CA THR A 222 -10.53 14.69 5.53
C THR A 222 -9.22 14.81 6.32
N HIS A 223 -8.94 13.78 7.12
CA HIS A 223 -7.68 13.56 7.79
C HIS A 223 -6.95 12.41 7.10
N LEU A 224 -5.69 12.61 6.73
CA LEU A 224 -4.87 11.60 6.07
C LEU A 224 -3.78 11.16 7.03
N PHE A 225 -3.40 9.89 6.94
CA PHE A 225 -2.30 9.34 7.73
C PHE A 225 -1.39 8.49 6.84
N GLY A 226 -0.09 8.49 7.11
CA GLY A 226 0.87 7.65 6.39
C GLY A 226 2.29 7.79 6.91
N TYR A 227 3.23 7.09 6.28
CA TYR A 227 4.66 7.07 6.65
C TYR A 227 5.51 7.59 5.48
N PRO A 228 5.44 8.90 5.17
CA PRO A 228 6.18 9.47 4.05
C PRO A 228 7.68 9.59 4.37
N VAL A 229 8.54 9.34 3.39
CA VAL A 229 10.00 9.38 3.60
C VAL A 229 10.57 10.80 3.77
N ASN A 230 9.86 11.84 3.35
CA ASN A 230 10.27 13.23 3.60
C ASN A 230 10.05 13.69 5.04
N SER A 231 9.43 12.87 5.89
CA SER A 231 9.22 13.14 7.31
C SER A 231 9.85 12.01 8.13
N GLU A 232 10.89 12.32 8.91
CA GLU A 232 11.62 11.33 9.73
C GLU A 232 12.01 10.04 8.96
N LYS A 233 12.31 10.14 7.65
CA LYS A 233 12.62 8.99 6.77
C LYS A 233 11.51 7.92 6.69
N GLY A 234 10.27 8.29 7.04
CA GLY A 234 9.13 7.39 7.13
C GLY A 234 9.14 6.55 8.41
N GLU A 235 9.99 6.86 9.39
CA GLU A 235 10.04 6.11 10.65
C GLU A 235 8.94 6.50 11.64
N VAL A 236 8.27 7.62 11.40
CA VAL A 236 7.16 8.13 12.22
C VAL A 236 5.96 8.39 11.29
N MET A 237 4.76 8.16 11.81
CA MET A 237 3.53 8.49 11.10
C MET A 237 3.40 10.01 10.97
N ASP A 238 3.01 10.46 9.78
CA ASP A 238 2.69 11.85 9.47
C ASP A 238 1.22 11.98 9.07
N THR A 239 0.73 13.22 9.04
CA THR A 239 -0.68 13.51 8.77
C THR A 239 -0.86 14.77 7.94
N CYS A 240 -1.97 14.80 7.20
CA CYS A 240 -2.45 15.99 6.51
C CYS A 240 -3.94 16.15 6.78
N ASP A 241 -4.34 17.39 7.06
CA ASP A 241 -5.74 17.74 7.28
C ASP A 241 -6.18 18.78 6.27
N GLY A 242 -7.38 18.63 5.72
CA GLY A 242 -7.93 19.65 4.85
C GLY A 242 -9.19 19.24 4.12
N GLN A 243 -9.58 20.10 3.17
CA GLN A 243 -10.75 19.89 2.33
C GLN A 243 -10.35 19.16 1.05
N THR A 244 -10.95 18.01 0.78
CA THR A 244 -10.79 17.35 -0.53
C THR A 244 -11.52 18.09 -1.62
N ALA A 245 -11.02 17.97 -2.84
CA ALA A 245 -11.64 18.50 -4.05
C ALA A 245 -11.63 17.46 -5.16
N LYS A 246 -12.39 17.73 -6.24
CA LYS A 246 -12.21 17.01 -7.50
C LYS A 246 -10.81 17.29 -8.08
N PRO A 247 -10.14 16.29 -8.66
CA PRO A 247 -8.94 16.49 -9.46
C PRO A 247 -9.17 17.51 -10.57
N SER A 248 -8.12 18.24 -10.96
CA SER A 248 -8.22 19.11 -12.13
C SER A 248 -8.48 18.29 -13.40
N THR A 249 -9.11 18.89 -14.41
CA THR A 249 -9.40 18.21 -15.69
C THR A 249 -8.13 17.64 -16.33
N ILE A 250 -7.01 18.35 -16.25
CA ILE A 250 -5.73 17.93 -16.83
C ILE A 250 -5.14 16.72 -16.10
N VAL A 251 -5.17 16.71 -14.75
CA VAL A 251 -4.74 15.56 -13.95
C VAL A 251 -5.63 14.36 -14.23
N SER A 252 -6.95 14.55 -14.25
CA SER A 252 -7.90 13.49 -14.56
C SER A 252 -7.60 12.87 -15.93
N MET A 253 -7.55 13.68 -16.98
CA MET A 253 -7.36 13.22 -18.36
C MET A 253 -6.03 12.46 -18.53
N LEU A 254 -4.93 13.02 -18.03
CA LEU A 254 -3.61 12.44 -18.22
C LEU A 254 -3.36 11.21 -17.32
N SER A 255 -4.00 11.14 -16.16
CA SER A 255 -3.93 9.99 -15.24
C SER A 255 -4.98 8.92 -15.57
N ASN A 256 -5.12 8.59 -16.86
CA ASN A 256 -6.06 7.57 -17.35
C ASN A 256 -7.54 7.84 -17.00
N ASN A 257 -7.99 9.08 -17.17
CA ASN A 257 -9.34 9.54 -16.79
C ASN A 257 -9.66 9.29 -15.31
N PHE A 258 -8.66 9.50 -14.43
CA PHE A 258 -8.78 9.30 -12.99
C PHE A 258 -10.03 9.98 -12.43
N LYS A 259 -10.81 9.19 -11.67
CA LYS A 259 -11.97 9.65 -10.91
C LYS A 259 -11.70 9.40 -9.43
N GLY A 260 -11.53 10.48 -8.68
CA GLY A 260 -11.27 10.36 -7.25
C GLY A 260 -11.21 11.73 -6.61
N MET A 261 -10.34 11.85 -5.63
CA MET A 261 -10.18 13.07 -4.86
C MET A 261 -8.73 13.55 -4.92
N GLN A 262 -8.54 14.86 -4.75
CA GLN A 262 -7.25 15.47 -4.47
C GLN A 262 -7.31 16.24 -3.15
N ILE A 263 -6.16 16.39 -2.49
CA ILE A 263 -6.00 17.26 -1.34
C ILE A 263 -4.59 17.84 -1.31
N THR A 264 -4.43 19.06 -0.81
CA THR A 264 -3.11 19.64 -0.54
C THR A 264 -2.48 18.90 0.63
N CYS A 265 -1.34 18.27 0.39
CA CYS A 265 -0.62 17.48 1.39
C CYS A 265 0.84 17.31 0.96
N GLY A 266 1.75 17.51 1.91
CA GLY A 266 3.19 17.42 1.67
C GLY A 266 3.78 16.02 1.75
N MET A 267 2.98 15.00 2.11
CA MET A 267 3.44 13.62 2.20
C MET A 267 3.90 13.10 0.83
N ASN A 268 5.08 12.49 0.78
CA ASN A 268 5.62 11.86 -0.43
C ASN A 268 5.61 10.32 -0.32
N GLY A 269 6.43 9.63 -1.12
CA GLY A 269 6.51 8.19 -1.14
C GLY A 269 6.62 7.54 0.24
N GLY A 270 6.03 6.35 0.36
CA GLY A 270 5.82 5.68 1.64
C GLY A 270 4.45 6.00 2.27
N SER A 271 3.87 7.16 1.99
CA SER A 271 2.48 7.47 2.38
C SER A 271 1.43 6.72 1.54
N SER A 272 1.83 6.17 0.39
CA SER A 272 0.99 5.32 -0.45
C SER A 272 0.24 4.25 0.35
N GLY A 273 -1.06 4.10 0.08
CA GLY A 273 -1.96 3.20 0.80
C GLY A 273 -2.47 3.73 2.14
N GLY A 274 -1.90 4.82 2.66
CA GLY A 274 -2.34 5.47 3.89
C GLY A 274 -3.80 5.97 3.79
N PRO A 275 -4.59 5.88 4.86
CA PRO A 275 -6.03 6.11 4.77
C PRO A 275 -6.41 7.58 4.72
N TRP A 276 -7.54 7.84 4.07
CA TRP A 276 -8.22 9.13 4.06
C TRP A 276 -9.51 9.00 4.88
N ILE A 277 -9.57 9.67 6.03
CA ILE A 277 -10.60 9.49 7.05
C ILE A 277 -11.53 10.71 7.12
N ARG A 278 -12.85 10.45 7.03
CA ARG A 278 -13.93 11.38 7.34
C ARG A 278 -14.36 11.23 8.79
N ASN A 279 -14.83 12.33 9.39
CA ASN A 279 -15.36 12.35 10.76
C ASN A 279 -14.38 11.71 11.76
N TYR A 280 -13.09 12.01 11.60
CA TYR A 280 -12.06 11.49 12.49
C TYR A 280 -12.25 12.06 13.89
N ASN A 281 -12.29 11.18 14.88
CA ASN A 281 -12.30 11.54 16.28
C ASN A 281 -10.96 11.16 16.89
N SER A 282 -10.12 12.15 17.16
CA SER A 282 -8.78 11.95 17.72
C SER A 282 -8.78 11.36 19.14
N ASN A 283 -9.87 11.49 19.90
CA ASN A 283 -9.96 10.91 21.23
C ASN A 283 -10.17 9.39 21.19
N THR A 284 -10.86 8.89 20.17
CA THR A 284 -11.18 7.46 20.03
C THR A 284 -10.39 6.77 18.93
N GLY A 285 -9.69 7.53 18.07
CA GLY A 285 -9.03 7.01 16.88
C GLY A 285 -9.99 6.52 15.78
N SER A 286 -11.30 6.77 15.92
CA SER A 286 -12.32 6.24 15.02
C SER A 286 -12.65 7.20 13.87
N GLY A 287 -13.16 6.67 12.77
CA GLY A 287 -13.66 7.45 11.63
C GLY A 287 -14.08 6.56 10.47
N LEU A 288 -14.45 7.19 9.35
CA LEU A 288 -14.83 6.49 8.12
C LEU A 288 -13.75 6.68 7.06
N GLN A 289 -13.07 5.60 6.68
CA GLN A 289 -12.15 5.60 5.57
C GLN A 289 -12.90 5.62 4.24
N VAL A 290 -12.49 6.53 3.36
CA VAL A 290 -13.16 6.80 2.07
C VAL A 290 -12.23 6.68 0.86
N ALA A 291 -10.92 6.67 1.09
CA ALA A 291 -9.89 6.54 0.07
C ALA A 291 -8.57 6.06 0.70
N VAL A 292 -7.59 5.81 -0.17
CA VAL A 292 -6.18 5.66 0.19
C VAL A 292 -5.34 6.67 -0.60
N THR A 293 -4.16 7.03 -0.10
CA THR A 293 -3.18 7.77 -0.88
C THR A 293 -2.67 6.89 -2.02
N SER A 294 -2.83 7.34 -3.27
CA SER A 294 -2.45 6.57 -4.46
C SER A 294 -1.28 7.18 -5.20
N PHE A 295 -1.34 8.47 -5.56
CA PHE A 295 -0.27 9.10 -6.33
C PHE A 295 -0.13 10.61 -6.09
N GLY A 296 1.09 11.11 -6.26
CA GLY A 296 1.38 12.53 -6.50
C GLY A 296 1.49 12.81 -8.00
N SER A 297 1.34 14.07 -8.40
CA SER A 297 1.50 14.47 -9.81
C SER A 297 2.28 15.78 -9.96
N SER A 298 3.21 15.81 -10.91
CA SER A 298 3.93 17.03 -11.31
C SER A 298 3.00 18.13 -11.85
N LEU A 299 1.82 17.76 -12.34
CA LEU A 299 0.78 18.69 -12.80
C LEU A 299 0.01 19.37 -11.67
N ALA A 300 0.13 18.86 -10.45
CA ALA A 300 -0.49 19.41 -9.26
C ALA A 300 0.48 19.33 -8.07
N PRO A 301 1.58 20.12 -8.07
CA PRO A 301 2.57 20.10 -7.01
C PRO A 301 1.95 20.35 -5.63
N GLY A 302 2.41 19.61 -4.62
CA GLY A 302 1.89 19.70 -3.26
C GLY A 302 0.49 19.10 -3.06
N LYS A 303 -0.05 18.40 -4.07
CA LYS A 303 -1.29 17.63 -3.95
C LYS A 303 -1.05 16.15 -4.14
N ILE A 304 -1.77 15.37 -3.36
CA ILE A 304 -1.88 13.92 -3.53
C ILE A 304 -3.30 13.53 -3.87
N HIS A 305 -3.42 12.38 -4.52
CA HIS A 305 -4.66 11.89 -5.10
C HIS A 305 -4.98 10.52 -4.53
N GLY A 306 -6.28 10.27 -4.33
CA GLY A 306 -6.78 9.03 -3.79
C GLY A 306 -8.05 8.58 -4.49
N PRO A 307 -8.15 7.29 -4.89
CA PRO A 307 -9.40 6.74 -5.41
C PRO A 307 -10.48 6.77 -4.32
N LEU A 308 -11.62 7.37 -4.63
CA LEU A 308 -12.79 7.35 -3.76
C LEU A 308 -13.43 5.96 -3.83
N PHE A 309 -13.75 5.36 -2.69
CA PHE A 309 -14.32 4.00 -2.61
C PHE A 309 -15.76 3.85 -3.14
N LYS A 310 -16.19 4.74 -4.04
CA LYS A 310 -17.55 4.79 -4.58
C LYS A 310 -17.80 3.79 -5.71
N ASP A 311 -16.74 3.35 -6.39
CA ASP A 311 -16.88 2.36 -7.45
C ASP A 311 -17.32 1.00 -6.87
N ALA A 312 -18.24 0.33 -7.57
CA ALA A 312 -18.79 -0.95 -7.13
C ALA A 312 -17.70 -2.03 -7.02
N ASN A 313 -16.69 -2.03 -7.89
CA ASN A 313 -15.61 -3.02 -7.90
C ASN A 313 -14.66 -2.82 -6.71
N ILE A 314 -14.48 -1.57 -6.24
CA ILE A 314 -13.81 -1.31 -4.96
C ILE A 314 -14.64 -1.87 -3.80
N GLY A 315 -15.97 -1.67 -3.83
CA GLY A 315 -16.89 -2.27 -2.86
C GLY A 315 -16.79 -3.80 -2.77
N GLN A 316 -16.51 -4.48 -3.89
CA GLN A 316 -16.34 -5.93 -3.93
C GLN A 316 -15.09 -6.42 -3.17
N LEU A 317 -14.02 -5.60 -3.06
CA LEU A 317 -12.83 -5.95 -2.29
C LEU A 317 -13.18 -6.25 -0.82
N PHE A 318 -13.98 -5.36 -0.20
CA PHE A 318 -14.40 -5.49 1.19
C PHE A 318 -15.34 -6.68 1.39
N ASN A 319 -16.21 -6.96 0.42
CA ASN A 319 -17.08 -8.12 0.45
C ASN A 319 -16.32 -9.44 0.35
N PHE A 320 -15.22 -9.46 -0.39
CA PHE A 320 -14.39 -10.65 -0.50
C PHE A 320 -13.60 -10.89 0.78
N ALA A 321 -12.97 -9.84 1.32
CA ALA A 321 -12.12 -9.95 2.50
C ALA A 321 -12.88 -10.35 3.76
N LYS A 322 -14.13 -9.90 3.96
CA LYS A 322 -14.89 -10.18 5.20
C LYS A 322 -15.11 -11.67 5.50
N ASN A 323 -14.99 -12.55 4.51
CA ASN A 323 -15.26 -13.99 4.61
C ASN A 323 -13.98 -14.85 4.62
N LYS A 324 -12.80 -14.25 4.79
CA LYS A 324 -11.48 -14.89 4.75
C LYS A 324 -10.82 -14.95 6.11
#